data_AF-A0AAD6RUI4-F1
#
_entry.id   AF-A0AAD6RUI4-F1
#
_cell.length_a   1.000
_cell.length_b   1.000
_cell.length_c   1.000
_cell.angle_alpha   90.00
_cell.angle_beta   90.00
_cell.angle_gamma   90.00
#
_symmetry.space_group_name_H-M   'P 1'
#
loop_
_entity.id
_entity.type
_entity.pdbx_description
1 polymer ?
#
loop_
_entity_poly.entity_id
_entity_poly.type
_entity_poly.pdbx_seq_one_letter_code
_entity_poly.pdbx_strand_id
1 'polypeptide(L)'
;MFLGPINVRASRKDVQFKVKEEYNSYRDRTALLFLFFPSVLLCLRSWVWNGCLPTFPVQLYQAWLLFLYTGLTLRENILRANGSDIRSWWINHHYYAMILALVSLTWEIKGQPNCAQKQRGVQLFLQWAMMQGVAMLLQNRYQRQRLYTRIALGKVTS
;
A
#
# COMPACT_ATOMS: atom_id res chain seq x y z
N MET A 1 -13.63 -17.26 5.04
CA MET A 1 -13.38 -17.31 3.59
C MET A 1 -14.13 -16.15 2.96
N PHE A 2 -13.45 -15.05 2.59
CA PHE A 2 -14.09 -13.79 2.19
C PHE A 2 -14.75 -13.81 0.79
N LEU A 3 -14.58 -14.88 0.01
CA LEU A 3 -14.92 -14.92 -1.43
C LEU A 3 -16.04 -15.92 -1.78
N GLY A 4 -16.80 -16.41 -0.80
CA GLY A 4 -17.87 -17.39 -1.04
C GLY A 4 -17.36 -18.69 -1.70
N PRO A 5 -18.21 -19.46 -2.40
CA PRO A 5 -17.84 -20.74 -3.03
C PRO A 5 -16.98 -20.59 -4.30
N ILE A 6 -16.24 -19.49 -4.43
CA ILE A 6 -15.39 -19.23 -5.59
C ILE A 6 -14.01 -19.85 -5.35
N ASN A 7 -13.59 -20.73 -6.26
CA ASN A 7 -12.28 -21.34 -6.19
C ASN A 7 -11.19 -20.33 -6.62
N VAL A 8 -10.49 -19.77 -5.64
CA VAL A 8 -9.34 -18.89 -5.86
C VAL A 8 -8.02 -19.64 -6.03
N ARG A 9 -8.02 -20.97 -5.97
CA ARG A 9 -6.83 -21.78 -6.24
C ARG A 9 -6.66 -21.94 -7.75
N ALA A 10 -5.60 -21.37 -8.28
CA ALA A 10 -5.11 -21.63 -9.62
C ALA A 10 -4.42 -23.00 -9.64
N SER A 11 -5.06 -24.01 -10.25
CA SER A 11 -4.47 -25.35 -10.36
C SER A 11 -3.34 -25.45 -11.38
N ARG A 12 -3.30 -24.54 -12.37
CA ARG A 12 -2.27 -24.54 -13.42
C ARG A 12 -1.15 -23.53 -13.10
N LYS A 13 0.10 -23.92 -13.40
CA LYS A 13 1.30 -23.13 -13.06
C LYS A 13 1.40 -21.80 -13.82
N ASP A 14 1.01 -21.80 -15.09
CA ASP A 14 0.91 -20.62 -15.95
C ASP A 14 -0.02 -19.55 -15.35
N VAL A 15 -1.17 -19.98 -14.81
CA VAL A 15 -2.13 -19.09 -14.15
C VAL A 15 -1.54 -18.53 -12.84
N GLN A 16 -0.88 -19.37 -12.04
CA GLN A 16 -0.19 -18.90 -10.82
C GLN A 16 0.92 -17.90 -11.15
N PHE A 17 1.64 -18.12 -12.24
CA PHE A 17 2.69 -17.22 -12.71
C PHE A 17 2.11 -15.87 -13.12
N LYS A 18 1.05 -15.87 -13.94
CA LYS A 18 0.34 -14.66 -14.36
C LYS A 18 -0.21 -13.87 -13.17
N VAL A 19 -0.78 -14.53 -12.16
CA VAL A 19 -1.25 -13.86 -10.93
C VAL A 19 -0.11 -13.17 -10.18
N LYS A 20 1.08 -13.79 -10.12
CA LYS A 20 2.27 -13.19 -9.50
C LYS A 20 2.79 -11.99 -10.29
N GLU A 21 2.76 -12.06 -11.62
CA GLU A 21 3.13 -10.96 -12.50
C GLU A 21 2.19 -9.75 -12.31
N GLU A 22 0.88 -9.98 -12.37
CA GLU A 22 -0.15 -8.96 -12.13
C GLU A 22 -0.01 -8.33 -10.74
N TYR A 23 0.23 -9.15 -9.72
CA TYR A 23 0.49 -8.66 -8.36
C TYR A 23 1.74 -7.78 -8.31
N ASN A 24 2.85 -8.20 -8.93
CA ASN A 24 4.08 -7.42 -8.96
C ASN A 24 3.91 -6.11 -9.73
N SER A 25 3.16 -6.11 -10.84
CA SER A 25 2.82 -4.92 -11.60
C SER A 25 1.98 -3.94 -10.77
N TYR A 26 0.94 -4.45 -10.12
CA TYR A 26 0.12 -3.68 -9.18
C TYR A 26 0.95 -3.05 -8.07
N ARG A 27 1.84 -3.82 -7.44
CA ARG A 27 2.68 -3.36 -6.32
C ARG A 27 3.65 -2.25 -6.72
N ASP A 28 4.19 -2.28 -7.94
CA ASP A 28 5.04 -1.21 -8.46
C ASP A 28 4.26 0.08 -8.69
N ARG A 29 3.11 -0.01 -9.37
CA ARG A 29 2.25 1.15 -9.61
C ARG A 29 1.80 1.78 -8.30
N THR A 30 1.43 0.97 -7.31
CA THR A 30 0.98 1.47 -6.02
C THR A 30 2.11 2.03 -5.17
N ALA A 31 3.32 1.46 -5.20
CA ALA A 31 4.48 2.02 -4.51
C ALA A 31 4.86 3.41 -5.05
N LEU A 32 4.76 3.63 -6.37
CA LEU A 32 4.95 4.95 -6.97
C LEU A 32 3.91 5.95 -6.48
N LEU A 33 2.63 5.56 -6.47
CA LEU A 33 1.55 6.41 -5.96
C LEU A 33 1.72 6.68 -4.45
N PHE A 34 2.15 5.69 -3.67
CA PHE A 34 2.36 5.80 -2.23
C PHE A 34 3.46 6.81 -1.89
N LEU A 35 4.46 6.97 -2.74
CA LEU A 35 5.48 8.00 -2.60
C LEU A 35 5.00 9.36 -3.11
N PHE A 36 4.31 9.37 -4.26
CA PHE A 36 3.88 10.59 -4.94
C PHE A 36 2.84 11.38 -4.12
N PHE A 37 1.79 10.72 -3.60
CA PHE A 37 0.71 11.40 -2.88
C PHE A 37 1.19 12.19 -1.64
N PRO A 38 1.96 11.59 -0.70
CA PRO A 38 2.52 12.34 0.44
C PRO A 38 3.45 13.46 0.03
N SER A 39 4.24 13.25 -1.04
CA SER A 39 5.17 14.25 -1.56
C SER A 39 4.41 15.49 -2.05
N VAL A 40 3.36 15.29 -2.86
CA VAL A 40 2.49 16.36 -3.35
C VAL A 40 1.80 17.08 -2.18
N LEU A 41 1.27 16.35 -1.20
CA LEU A 41 0.63 16.97 -0.03
C LEU A 41 1.60 17.83 0.79
N LEU A 42 2.84 17.38 0.99
CA LEU A 42 3.86 18.15 1.69
C LEU A 42 4.30 19.39 0.89
N CYS A 43 4.45 19.28 -0.44
CA CYS A 43 4.73 20.42 -1.31
C CYS A 43 3.60 21.46 -1.27
N LEU A 44 2.35 21.03 -1.44
CA LEU A 44 1.18 21.92 -1.38
C LEU A 44 1.02 22.58 -0.01
N ARG A 45 1.29 21.85 1.08
CA ARG A 45 1.34 22.42 2.43
C ARG A 45 2.34 23.57 2.53
N SER A 46 3.51 23.44 1.93
CA SER A 46 4.56 24.45 2.00
C SER A 46 4.31 25.64 1.06
N TRP A 47 3.78 25.41 -0.14
CA TRP A 47 3.70 26.44 -1.18
C TRP A 47 2.34 27.12 -1.27
N VAL A 48 1.26 26.41 -0.97
CA VAL A 48 -0.11 26.90 -1.20
C VAL A 48 -0.81 27.20 0.12
N TRP A 49 -0.66 26.33 1.12
CA TRP A 49 -1.48 26.39 2.32
C TRP A 49 -0.79 26.92 3.58
N ASN A 50 0.32 27.64 3.43
CA ASN A 50 1.04 28.31 4.53
C ASN A 50 1.26 27.42 5.77
N GLY A 51 1.51 26.12 5.56
CA GLY A 51 1.73 25.15 6.63
C GLY A 51 0.48 24.47 7.20
N CYS A 52 -0.72 24.73 6.70
CA CYS A 52 -1.99 24.10 7.13
C CYS A 52 -2.55 23.18 6.03
N LEU A 53 -2.64 21.88 6.26
CA LEU A 53 -3.28 20.95 5.31
C LEU A 53 -4.81 21.05 5.41
N PRO A 54 -5.54 21.29 4.31
CA PRO A 54 -6.99 21.20 4.33
C PRO A 54 -7.42 19.76 4.63
N THR A 55 -8.59 19.61 5.27
CA THR A 55 -9.11 18.30 5.68
C THR A 55 -9.40 17.39 4.48
N PHE A 56 -9.95 17.95 3.40
CA PHE A 56 -10.37 17.17 2.22
C PHE A 56 -9.21 16.42 1.52
N PRO A 57 -8.07 17.04 1.16
CA PRO A 57 -6.91 16.33 0.61
C PRO A 57 -6.38 15.21 1.53
N VAL A 58 -6.38 15.45 2.85
CA VAL A 58 -5.91 14.44 3.82
C VAL A 58 -6.90 13.27 3.87
N GLN A 59 -8.20 13.52 3.89
CA GLN A 59 -9.23 12.48 3.84
C GLN A 59 -9.19 11.68 2.54
N LEU A 60 -9.00 12.34 1.38
CA LEU A 60 -8.82 11.64 0.10
C LEU A 60 -7.62 10.70 0.15
N TYR A 61 -6.50 11.12 0.73
CA TYR A 61 -5.33 10.27 0.90
C TYR A 61 -5.61 9.09 1.83
N GLN A 62 -6.31 9.30 2.94
CA GLN A 62 -6.71 8.21 3.84
C GLN A 62 -7.68 7.21 3.18
N ALA A 63 -8.64 7.69 2.38
CA ALA A 63 -9.54 6.83 1.60
C ALA A 63 -8.77 6.02 0.57
N TRP A 64 -7.78 6.62 -0.09
CA TRP A 64 -6.90 5.93 -1.01
C TRP A 64 -6.03 4.88 -0.31
N LEU A 65 -5.48 5.17 0.88
CA LEU A 65 -4.75 4.20 1.69
C LEU A 65 -5.62 3.01 2.07
N LEU A 66 -6.86 3.25 2.50
CA LEU A 66 -7.81 2.19 2.81
C LEU A 66 -8.06 1.29 1.59
N PHE A 67 -8.30 1.87 0.43
CA PHE A 67 -8.45 1.13 -0.82
C PHE A 67 -7.19 0.31 -1.16
N LEU A 68 -6.02 0.92 -1.04
CA LEU A 68 -4.74 0.29 -1.31
C LEU A 68 -4.50 -0.94 -0.43
N TYR A 69 -4.58 -0.78 0.90
CA TYR A 69 -4.32 -1.87 1.84
C TYR A 69 -5.36 -2.99 1.75
N THR A 70 -6.61 -2.66 1.43
CA THR A 70 -7.62 -3.67 1.11
C THR A 70 -7.21 -4.47 -0.13
N GLY A 71 -6.80 -3.78 -1.20
CA GLY A 71 -6.37 -4.41 -2.45
C GLY A 71 -5.09 -5.26 -2.33
N LEU A 72 -4.14 -4.84 -1.50
CA LEU A 72 -2.94 -5.61 -1.16
C LEU A 72 -3.31 -6.85 -0.36
N THR A 73 -4.09 -6.69 0.71
CA THR A 73 -4.55 -7.79 1.56
C THR A 73 -5.27 -8.86 0.75
N LEU A 74 -6.18 -8.48 -0.14
CA LEU A 74 -6.90 -9.43 -0.98
C LEU A 74 -5.95 -10.24 -1.88
N ARG A 75 -5.08 -9.56 -2.63
CA ARG A 75 -4.15 -10.21 -3.58
C ARG A 75 -3.14 -11.09 -2.86
N GLU A 76 -2.61 -10.66 -1.72
CA GLU A 76 -1.66 -11.44 -0.94
C GLU A 76 -2.30 -12.66 -0.27
N ASN A 77 -3.56 -12.56 0.18
CA ASN A 77 -4.29 -13.72 0.68
C ASN A 77 -4.54 -14.75 -0.44
N ILE A 78 -4.85 -14.30 -1.66
CA ILE A 78 -4.96 -15.19 -2.84
C ILE A 78 -3.61 -15.87 -3.11
N LEU A 79 -2.51 -15.11 -3.13
CA LEU A 79 -1.18 -15.67 -3.34
C LEU A 79 -0.80 -16.69 -2.27
N ARG A 80 -1.13 -16.42 -1.01
CA ARG A 80 -0.90 -17.32 0.12
C ARG A 80 -1.74 -18.60 0.01
N ALA A 81 -3.01 -18.49 -0.39
CA ALA A 81 -3.88 -19.64 -0.66
C ALA A 81 -3.38 -20.52 -1.83
N ASN A 82 -2.57 -19.94 -2.72
CA ASN A 82 -1.91 -20.59 -3.85
C ASN A 82 -0.45 -21.02 -3.54
N GLY A 83 -0.06 -21.08 -2.26
CA GLY A 83 1.24 -21.62 -1.84
C GLY A 83 2.41 -20.64 -1.87
N SER A 84 2.16 -19.33 -2.01
CA SER A 84 3.22 -18.33 -1.85
C SER A 84 3.58 -18.16 -0.37
N ASP A 85 4.88 -18.16 -0.06
CA ASP A 85 5.40 -17.94 1.29
C ASP A 85 5.35 -16.45 1.67
N ILE A 86 4.18 -16.02 2.16
CA ILE A 86 3.94 -14.66 2.67
C ILE A 86 3.76 -14.76 4.18
N ARG A 87 4.60 -14.03 4.92
CA ARG A 87 4.61 -14.05 6.39
C ARG A 87 3.29 -13.49 6.95
N SER A 88 2.69 -14.15 7.93
CA SER A 88 1.42 -13.72 8.53
C SER A 88 1.46 -12.30 9.11
N TRP A 89 2.57 -11.90 9.72
CA TRP A 89 2.70 -10.58 10.33
C TRP A 89 2.58 -9.45 9.30
N TRP A 90 2.99 -9.69 8.06
CA TRP A 90 2.89 -8.72 6.96
C TRP A 90 1.43 -8.47 6.59
N ILE A 91 0.63 -9.53 6.49
CA ILE A 91 -0.81 -9.42 6.24
C ILE A 91 -1.51 -8.76 7.44
N ASN A 92 -1.11 -9.10 8.67
CA ASN A 92 -1.64 -8.45 9.87
C ASN A 92 -1.36 -6.94 9.89
N HIS A 93 -0.16 -6.52 9.48
CA HIS A 93 0.19 -5.11 9.33
C HIS A 93 -0.79 -4.39 8.38
N HIS A 94 -1.17 -5.01 7.26
CA HIS A 94 -2.17 -4.43 6.35
C HIS A 94 -3.54 -4.25 6.99
N TYR A 95 -4.01 -5.22 7.79
CA TYR A 95 -5.27 -5.07 8.53
C TYR A 95 -5.22 -3.93 9.54
N TYR A 96 -4.12 -3.79 10.28
CA TYR A 96 -3.95 -2.65 11.19
C TYR A 96 -3.95 -1.32 10.43
N ALA A 97 -3.27 -1.25 9.28
CA ALA A 97 -3.27 -0.05 8.44
C ALA A 97 -4.67 0.30 7.91
N MET A 98 -5.48 -0.69 7.51
CA MET A 98 -6.88 -0.48 7.11
C MET A 98 -7.71 0.09 8.26
N ILE A 99 -7.60 -0.47 9.46
CA ILE A 99 -8.33 -0.01 10.65
C ILE A 99 -7.93 1.43 10.98
N LEU A 100 -6.62 1.73 10.96
CA LEU A 100 -6.12 3.08 11.23
C LEU A 100 -6.59 4.10 10.18
N ALA A 101 -6.62 3.72 8.89
CA ALA A 101 -7.16 4.58 7.83
C ALA A 101 -8.66 4.84 8.02
N LEU A 102 -9.44 3.82 8.39
CA LEU A 102 -10.86 3.94 8.72
C LEU A 102 -11.11 4.88 9.90
N VAL A 103 -10.39 4.68 11.02
CA VAL A 103 -10.48 5.56 12.19
C VAL A 103 -10.07 6.98 11.83
N SER A 104 -9.03 7.15 11.02
CA SER A 104 -8.60 8.48 10.57
C SER A 104 -9.62 9.18 9.66
N LEU A 105 -10.42 8.43 8.90
CA LEU A 105 -11.47 9.00 8.04
C LEU A 105 -12.67 9.50 8.84
N THR A 106 -13.03 8.79 9.91
CA THR A 106 -14.14 9.15 10.79
C THR A 106 -13.78 10.22 11.81
N TRP A 107 -12.49 10.51 11.97
CA TRP A 107 -12.03 11.56 12.87
C TRP A 107 -12.18 12.95 12.23
N GLU A 108 -13.18 13.71 12.67
CA GLU A 108 -13.37 15.09 12.20
C GLU A 108 -12.20 16.00 12.60
N ILE A 109 -11.51 16.53 11.60
CA ILE A 109 -10.59 17.66 11.79
C ILE A 109 -11.44 18.93 11.77
N LYS A 110 -12.12 19.26 12.88
CA LYS A 110 -12.79 20.56 13.01
C LYS A 110 -11.75 21.67 12.84
N GLY A 111 -12.09 22.71 12.08
CA GLY A 111 -11.23 23.87 11.86
C GLY A 111 -10.94 24.55 13.20
N GLN A 112 -9.72 24.39 13.70
CA GLN A 112 -9.31 24.95 14.98
C GLN A 112 -8.28 26.07 14.77
N PRO A 113 -8.26 27.10 15.66
CA PRO A 113 -7.17 28.06 15.68
C PRO A 113 -5.83 27.32 15.92
N ASN A 114 -4.75 27.77 15.26
CA ASN A 114 -3.41 27.15 15.26
C ASN A 114 -3.28 25.81 14.51
N CYS A 115 -3.85 25.72 13.31
CA CYS A 115 -3.78 24.56 12.41
C CYS A 115 -2.36 23.97 12.22
N ALA A 116 -1.34 24.81 11.97
CA ALA A 116 0.00 24.34 11.64
C ALA A 116 0.65 23.52 12.76
N GLN A 117 0.52 23.97 14.01
CA GLN A 117 1.08 23.28 15.19
C GLN A 117 0.32 22.00 15.51
N LYS A 118 -1.02 22.03 15.38
CA LYS A 118 -1.88 20.87 15.69
C LYS A 118 -1.75 19.75 14.65
N GLN A 119 -1.41 20.08 13.40
CA GLN A 119 -1.17 19.13 12.32
C GLN A 119 0.27 18.62 12.22
N ARG A 120 1.08 18.78 13.27
CA ARG A 120 2.44 18.23 13.30
C ARG A 120 2.45 16.71 13.18
N GLY A 121 1.48 16.02 13.81
CA GLY A 121 1.33 14.57 13.68
C GLY A 121 1.08 14.12 12.24
N VAL A 122 0.20 14.82 11.51
CA VAL A 122 -0.08 14.54 10.10
C VAL A 122 1.16 14.76 9.23
N GLN A 123 1.92 15.83 9.50
CA GLN A 123 3.18 16.07 8.79
C GLN A 123 4.19 14.93 8.99
N LEU A 124 4.40 14.51 10.24
CA LEU A 124 5.31 13.41 10.56
C LEU A 124 4.85 12.10 9.92
N PHE A 125 3.54 11.84 9.92
CA PHE A 125 2.95 10.69 9.23
C PHE A 125 3.22 10.72 7.72
N LEU A 126 3.04 11.87 7.05
CA LEU A 126 3.32 11.99 5.61
C LEU A 126 4.82 11.80 5.31
N GLN A 127 5.71 12.35 6.13
CA GLN A 127 7.16 12.14 6.00
C GLN A 127 7.54 10.67 6.19
N TRP A 128 6.96 10.01 7.19
CA TRP A 128 7.12 8.58 7.40
C TRP A 128 6.57 7.76 6.24
N ALA A 129 5.42 8.14 5.68
CA ALA A 129 4.84 7.48 4.51
C ALA A 129 5.74 7.61 3.28
N MET A 130 6.45 8.74 3.08
CA MET A 130 7.46 8.83 2.03
C MET A 130 8.60 7.84 2.22
N MET A 131 9.15 7.76 3.44
CA MET A 131 10.22 6.79 3.75
C MET A 131 9.76 5.36 3.51
N GLN A 132 8.53 5.03 3.90
CA GLN A 132 7.91 3.74 3.61
C GLN A 132 7.73 3.50 2.10
N GLY A 133 7.30 4.52 1.33
CA GLY A 133 7.18 4.42 -0.12
C GLY A 133 8.51 4.10 -0.82
N VAL A 134 9.61 4.72 -0.36
CA VAL A 134 10.96 4.40 -0.85
C VAL A 134 11.32 2.95 -0.51
N ALA A 135 11.07 2.52 0.73
CA ALA A 135 11.31 1.14 1.14
C ALA A 135 10.51 0.14 0.29
N MET A 136 9.23 0.43 -0.01
CA MET A 136 8.38 -0.39 -0.88
C MET A 136 8.98 -0.49 -2.29
N LEU A 137 9.44 0.61 -2.89
CA LEU A 137 10.06 0.57 -4.22
C LEU A 137 11.31 -0.31 -4.25
N LEU A 138 12.18 -0.19 -3.25
CA LEU A 138 13.39 -1.00 -3.12
C LEU A 138 13.04 -2.49 -2.93
N GLN A 139 12.12 -2.79 -2.01
CA GLN A 139 11.64 -4.15 -1.77
C GLN A 139 11.02 -4.76 -3.02
N ASN A 140 10.23 -3.99 -3.77
CA ASN A 140 9.59 -4.47 -4.99
C ASN A 140 10.61 -4.84 -6.05
N ARG A 141 11.57 -3.96 -6.31
CA ARG A 141 12.64 -4.21 -7.29
C ARG A 141 13.47 -5.43 -6.92
N TYR A 142 13.87 -5.53 -5.64
CA TYR A 142 14.63 -6.68 -5.15
C TYR A 142 13.87 -8.00 -5.32
N GLN A 143 12.61 -8.06 -4.88
CA GLN A 143 11.80 -9.29 -4.96
C GLN A 143 11.53 -9.68 -6.41
N ARG A 144 11.31 -8.71 -7.30
CA ARG A 144 11.11 -8.93 -8.73
C ARG A 144 12.35 -9.48 -9.40
N GLN A 145 13.52 -8.86 -9.20
CA GLN A 145 14.78 -9.34 -9.75
C GLN A 145 15.07 -10.77 -9.29
N ARG A 146 14.92 -11.05 -7.99
CA ARG A 146 15.11 -12.39 -7.44
C ARG A 146 14.17 -13.44 -8.04
N LEU A 147 12.93 -13.07 -8.34
CA LEU A 147 11.98 -13.95 -9.01
C LEU A 147 12.46 -14.29 -10.44
N TYR A 148 12.80 -13.29 -11.24
CA TYR A 148 13.31 -13.50 -12.61
C TYR A 148 14.62 -14.30 -12.63
N THR A 149 15.54 -14.05 -11.70
CA THR A 149 16.77 -14.85 -11.57
C THR A 149 16.46 -16.32 -11.26
N ARG A 150 15.48 -16.61 -10.39
CA ARG A 150 15.09 -17.99 -10.08
C ARG A 150 14.47 -18.71 -11.27
N ILE A 151 13.74 -17.99 -12.13
CA ILE A 151 13.18 -18.52 -13.37
C ILE A 151 14.31 -18.83 -14.37
N ALA A 152 15.23 -17.89 -14.57
CA ALA A 152 16.38 -18.08 -15.45
C ALA A 152 17.28 -19.25 -15.01
N LEU A 153 17.39 -19.50 -13.71
CA LEU A 153 18.12 -20.63 -13.14
C LEU A 153 17.32 -21.96 -13.15
N GLY A 154 16.12 -21.99 -13.71
CA GLY A 154 15.26 -23.18 -13.74
C GLY A 154 14.71 -23.63 -12.38
N LYS A 155 14.93 -22.85 -11.31
CA LYS A 155 14.46 -23.17 -9.94
C LYS A 155 12.96 -22.93 -9.76
N VAL A 156 12.32 -22.25 -10.72
CA VAL A 156 10.88 -22.03 -10.79
C VAL A 156 10.49 -22.32 -12.24
N THR A 157 9.71 -23.37 -12.48
CA THR A 157 9.19 -23.71 -13.81
C THR A 157 8.02 -22.79 -14.14
N SER A 158 8.06 -22.19 -15.34
CA SER A 158 6.98 -21.37 -15.90
C SER A 158 5.73 -22.20 -16.19
#